data_AF-A0A974S885-F1
#
_entry.id   AF-A0A974S885-F1
#
_cell.length_a   1.000
_cell.length_b   1.000
_cell.length_c   1.000
_cell.angle_alpha   90.00
_cell.angle_beta   90.00
_cell.angle_gamma   90.00
#
_symmetry.space_group_name_H-M   'P 1'
#
loop_
_entity.id
_entity.type
_entity.pdbx_description
1 polymer ?
#
loop_
_entity_poly.entity_id
_entity_poly.type
_entity_poly.pdbx_seq_one_letter_code
_entity_poly.pdbx_strand_id
1 'polypeptide(L)'
;MHALGGTGVTAYGGLLGTGALKDGEQVFVSTAGGAVGSVVAQIAKIKGCYVVGSTGTDEKAAWLKGEVGIDAVINYKKENLAEALKAATPNGIDVYFENVGGAHLDAALPRMNLRGRIPVCGMISTYNGDGEGVKNLFS
;
A
#
# COMPACT_ATOMS: atom_id res chain seq x y z
N MET A 1 -1.56 9.96 19.28
CA MET A 1 -1.36 11.13 18.41
C MET A 1 -1.35 10.62 16.96
N HIS A 2 -2.52 10.56 16.33
CA HIS A 2 -2.74 9.78 15.09
C HIS A 2 -2.76 10.69 13.85
N ALA A 3 -3.90 10.98 13.24
CA ALA A 3 -3.98 11.72 11.96
C ALA A 3 -3.35 13.14 11.96
N LEU A 4 -3.27 13.84 13.09
CA LEU A 4 -2.62 15.15 13.21
C LEU A 4 -1.20 15.09 13.82
N GLY A 5 -0.67 13.89 14.00
CA GLY A 5 0.67 13.65 14.53
C GLY A 5 1.61 13.04 13.48
N GLY A 6 2.67 12.38 13.97
CA GLY A 6 3.67 11.76 13.10
C GLY A 6 3.08 10.83 12.03
N THR A 7 2.04 10.06 12.33
CA THR A 7 1.45 9.15 11.34
C THR A 7 0.79 9.88 10.17
N GLY A 8 0.09 10.99 10.46
CA GLY A 8 -0.52 11.81 9.42
C GLY A 8 0.50 12.58 8.59
N VAL A 9 1.52 13.15 9.24
CA VAL A 9 2.61 13.84 8.55
C VAL A 9 3.38 12.88 7.64
N THR A 10 3.68 11.67 8.11
CA THR A 10 4.31 10.62 7.29
C THR A 10 3.44 10.21 6.12
N ALA A 11 2.14 9.99 6.33
CA ALA A 11 1.22 9.66 5.25
C ALA A 11 1.16 10.77 4.20
N TYR A 12 0.97 12.03 4.63
CA TYR A 12 0.83 13.18 3.75
C TYR A 12 2.12 13.45 2.97
N GLY A 13 3.25 13.59 3.67
CA GLY A 13 4.55 13.87 3.05
C GLY A 13 5.05 12.71 2.18
N GLY A 14 4.86 11.47 2.64
CA GLY A 14 5.24 10.28 1.89
C GLY A 14 4.42 10.12 0.61
N LEU A 15 3.10 10.30 0.66
CA LEU A 15 2.24 10.07 -0.50
C LEU A 15 2.30 11.23 -1.49
N LEU A 16 2.15 12.48 -1.02
CA LEU A 16 2.04 13.65 -1.89
C LEU A 16 3.41 14.26 -2.22
N GLY A 17 4.37 14.20 -1.30
CA GLY A 17 5.72 14.71 -1.51
C GLY A 17 6.60 13.69 -2.25
N THR A 18 6.92 12.58 -1.59
CA THR A 18 7.82 11.55 -2.13
C THR A 18 7.16 10.74 -3.25
N GLY A 19 5.92 10.29 -3.04
CA GLY A 19 5.14 9.56 -4.02
C GLY A 19 4.65 10.44 -5.16
N ALA A 20 4.63 11.77 -4.98
CA ALA A 20 4.14 12.75 -5.94
C ALA A 20 2.81 12.32 -6.58
N LEU A 21 1.89 11.79 -5.76
CA LEU A 21 0.61 11.22 -6.22
C LEU A 21 -0.15 12.23 -7.08
N LYS A 22 -0.65 11.76 -8.23
CA LYS A 22 -1.53 12.52 -9.11
C LYS A 22 -2.97 12.03 -8.97
N ASP A 23 -3.89 12.95 -9.17
CA ASP A 23 -5.32 12.65 -9.13
C ASP A 23 -5.66 11.56 -10.17
N GLY A 24 -6.50 10.60 -9.78
CA GLY A 24 -6.95 9.49 -10.65
C GLY A 24 -5.98 8.32 -10.83
N GLU A 25 -4.79 8.33 -10.24
CA GLU A 25 -3.82 7.22 -10.33
C GLU A 25 -4.28 5.94 -9.60
N GLN A 26 -3.65 4.81 -9.91
CA GLN A 26 -3.85 3.54 -9.21
C GLN A 26 -2.79 3.38 -8.09
N VAL A 27 -3.27 3.27 -6.85
CA VAL A 27 -2.44 3.27 -5.64
C VAL A 27 -2.56 1.93 -4.92
N PHE A 28 -1.43 1.32 -4.57
CA PHE A 28 -1.37 0.22 -3.63
C PHE A 28 -0.84 0.71 -2.28
N VAL A 29 -1.46 0.26 -1.18
CA VAL A 29 -1.04 0.58 0.19
C VAL A 29 -0.87 -0.71 0.98
N SER A 30 0.37 -1.04 1.36
CA SER A 30 0.62 -2.18 2.24
C SER A 30 0.25 -1.83 3.68
N THR A 31 -0.32 -2.78 4.45
CA THR A 31 -0.82 -2.51 5.81
C THR A 31 -1.80 -1.32 5.85
N ALA A 32 -2.73 -1.27 4.89
CA ALA A 32 -3.72 -0.19 4.74
C ALA A 32 -4.61 -0.02 5.98
N GLY A 33 -4.86 -1.09 6.74
CA GLY A 33 -5.61 -1.03 8.00
C GLY A 33 -4.78 -0.58 9.22
N GLY A 34 -3.57 -0.07 9.00
CA GLY A 34 -2.67 0.44 10.04
C GLY A 34 -2.74 1.96 10.22
N ALA A 35 -2.02 2.50 11.20
CA ALA A 35 -2.12 3.93 11.56
C ALA A 35 -1.68 4.90 10.45
N VAL A 36 -0.59 4.59 9.72
CA VAL A 36 -0.15 5.38 8.55
C VAL A 36 -0.95 4.99 7.32
N GLY A 37 -1.02 3.69 7.01
CA GLY A 37 -1.68 3.18 5.80
C GLY A 37 -3.14 3.61 5.64
N SER A 38 -3.89 3.72 6.75
CA SER A 38 -5.29 4.16 6.70
C SER A 38 -5.44 5.63 6.31
N VAL A 39 -4.49 6.48 6.73
CA VAL A 39 -4.48 7.90 6.34
C VAL A 39 -4.06 8.02 4.88
N VAL A 40 -3.06 7.25 4.44
CA VAL A 40 -2.64 7.19 3.02
C VAL A 40 -3.81 6.81 2.11
N ALA A 41 -4.54 5.75 2.47
CA ALA A 41 -5.70 5.28 1.72
C ALA A 41 -6.78 6.37 1.60
N GLN A 42 -7.10 7.05 2.70
CA GLN A 42 -8.07 8.15 2.70
C GLN A 42 -7.62 9.32 1.82
N ILE A 43 -6.35 9.75 1.91
CA ILE A 43 -5.82 10.82 1.07
C ILE A 43 -5.91 10.43 -0.41
N ALA A 44 -5.55 9.20 -0.77
CA ALA A 44 -5.65 8.72 -2.15
C ALA A 44 -7.12 8.68 -2.64
N LYS A 45 -8.07 8.25 -1.81
CA LYS A 45 -9.50 8.31 -2.17
C LYS A 45 -10.01 9.74 -2.35
N ILE A 46 -9.61 10.68 -1.48
CA ILE A 46 -9.92 12.11 -1.63
C ILE A 46 -9.38 12.65 -2.97
N LYS A 47 -8.25 12.12 -3.44
CA LYS A 47 -7.62 12.43 -4.72
C LYS A 47 -8.26 11.73 -5.93
N GLY A 48 -9.41 11.07 -5.73
CA GLY A 48 -10.11 10.36 -6.80
C GLY A 48 -9.35 9.14 -7.35
N CYS A 49 -8.36 8.63 -6.61
CA CYS A 49 -7.56 7.50 -7.04
C CYS A 49 -8.31 6.17 -6.88
N TYR A 50 -7.88 5.18 -7.66
CA TYR A 50 -8.24 3.78 -7.40
C TYR A 50 -7.26 3.21 -6.38
N VAL A 51 -7.75 2.73 -5.24
CA VAL A 51 -6.95 2.34 -4.09
C VAL A 51 -7.13 0.86 -3.78
N VAL A 52 -6.01 0.13 -3.80
CA VAL A 52 -5.90 -1.24 -3.33
C VAL A 52 -5.16 -1.24 -2.00
N GLY A 53 -5.68 -1.95 -1.00
CA GLY A 53 -5.04 -2.08 0.31
C GLY A 53 -4.76 -3.53 0.69
N SER A 54 -3.63 -3.80 1.34
CA SER A 54 -3.42 -5.08 2.04
C SER A 54 -3.63 -4.95 3.55
N THR A 55 -4.18 -5.99 4.18
CA THR A 55 -4.33 -6.06 5.64
C THR A 55 -4.29 -7.50 6.12
N GLY A 56 -4.14 -7.70 7.43
CA GLY A 56 -3.94 -9.03 8.04
C GLY A 56 -5.16 -9.63 8.71
N THR A 57 -6.33 -8.98 8.67
CA THR A 57 -7.58 -9.47 9.28
C THR A 57 -8.80 -9.08 8.46
N ASP A 58 -9.85 -9.91 8.49
CA ASP A 58 -11.10 -9.64 7.78
C ASP A 58 -11.83 -8.41 8.34
N GLU A 59 -11.75 -8.19 9.65
CA GLU A 59 -12.35 -7.01 10.30
C GLU A 59 -11.78 -5.71 9.72
N LYS A 60 -10.44 -5.63 9.59
CA LYS A 60 -9.79 -4.49 8.95
C LYS A 60 -10.14 -4.40 7.47
N ALA A 61 -10.33 -5.55 6.79
CA ALA A 61 -10.71 -5.56 5.39
C ALA A 61 -12.14 -5.01 5.18
N ALA A 62 -13.07 -5.43 6.02
CA ALA A 62 -14.44 -4.92 6.04
C ALA A 62 -14.46 -3.41 6.31
N TRP A 63 -13.68 -2.94 7.30
CA TRP A 63 -13.56 -1.52 7.62
C TRP A 63 -12.99 -0.70 6.45
N LEU A 64 -11.92 -1.17 5.81
CA LEU A 64 -11.32 -0.50 4.64
C LEU A 64 -12.30 -0.38 3.46
N LYS A 65 -13.11 -1.42 3.24
CA LYS A 65 -14.07 -1.44 2.13
C LYS A 65 -15.34 -0.63 2.43
N GLY A 66 -15.87 -0.74 3.64
CA GLY A 66 -17.13 -0.10 4.03
C GLY A 66 -16.96 1.36 4.45
N GLU A 67 -16.08 1.61 5.43
CA GLU A 67 -15.94 2.92 6.05
C GLU A 67 -14.95 3.83 5.31
N VAL A 68 -13.81 3.28 4.89
CA VAL A 68 -12.81 4.06 4.13
C VAL A 68 -13.19 4.15 2.65
N GLY A 69 -13.89 3.14 2.12
CA GLY A 69 -14.35 3.12 0.73
C GLY A 69 -13.23 2.89 -0.29
N ILE A 70 -12.23 2.07 0.04
CA ILE A 70 -11.21 1.67 -0.95
C ILE A 70 -11.74 0.61 -1.92
N ASP A 71 -11.20 0.58 -3.13
CA ASP A 71 -11.76 -0.16 -4.26
C ASP A 71 -11.52 -1.66 -4.17
N ALA A 72 -10.38 -2.07 -3.61
CA ALA A 72 -10.08 -3.48 -3.34
C ALA A 72 -9.27 -3.65 -2.05
N VAL A 73 -9.51 -4.76 -1.35
CA VAL A 73 -8.78 -5.13 -0.14
C VAL A 73 -8.31 -6.57 -0.24
N ILE A 74 -7.05 -6.81 0.09
CA ILE A 74 -6.43 -8.14 0.10
C ILE A 74 -6.14 -8.52 1.54
N ASN A 75 -6.68 -9.66 1.99
CA ASN A 75 -6.24 -10.25 3.25
C ASN A 75 -5.06 -11.18 2.98
N TYR A 76 -3.84 -10.66 3.16
CA TYR A 76 -2.60 -11.38 2.82
C TYR A 76 -2.37 -12.65 3.68
N LYS A 77 -3.16 -12.88 4.73
CA LYS A 77 -3.12 -14.12 5.52
C LYS A 77 -4.03 -15.22 4.97
N LYS A 78 -4.92 -14.91 4.03
CA LYS A 78 -5.92 -15.84 3.48
C LYS A 78 -5.77 -16.07 1.99
N GLU A 79 -5.06 -15.20 1.31
CA GLU A 79 -4.95 -15.17 -0.14
C GLU A 79 -3.48 -15.18 -0.56
N ASN A 80 -3.19 -15.73 -1.74
CA ASN A 80 -1.89 -15.54 -2.36
C ASN A 80 -1.75 -14.06 -2.76
N LEU A 81 -0.83 -13.35 -2.11
CA LEU A 81 -0.69 -11.91 -2.28
C LEU A 81 -0.38 -11.50 -3.73
N ALA A 82 0.46 -12.24 -4.45
CA ALA A 82 0.85 -11.90 -5.81
C ALA A 82 -0.33 -12.05 -6.79
N GLU A 83 -1.10 -13.13 -6.65
CA GLU A 83 -2.28 -13.39 -7.49
C GLU A 83 -3.40 -12.40 -7.19
N ALA A 84 -3.69 -12.17 -5.89
CA ALA A 84 -4.70 -11.23 -5.46
C ALA A 84 -4.37 -9.80 -5.86
N LEU A 85 -3.09 -9.39 -5.72
CA LEU A 85 -2.65 -8.05 -6.15
C LEU A 85 -2.77 -7.89 -7.66
N LYS A 86 -2.39 -8.90 -8.44
CA LYS A 86 -2.57 -8.89 -9.91
C LYS A 86 -4.03 -8.71 -10.30
N ALA A 87 -4.95 -9.44 -9.64
CA ALA A 87 -6.38 -9.32 -9.90
C ALA A 87 -6.95 -7.94 -9.50
N ALA A 88 -6.49 -7.39 -8.38
CA ALA A 88 -6.94 -6.09 -7.87
C ALA A 88 -6.33 -4.89 -8.61
N THR A 89 -5.26 -5.08 -9.39
CA THR A 89 -4.54 -4.02 -10.11
C THR A 89 -4.55 -4.25 -11.63
N PRO A 90 -5.71 -4.31 -12.29
CA PRO A 90 -5.78 -4.64 -13.72
C PRO A 90 -5.01 -3.65 -14.61
N ASN A 91 -4.88 -2.39 -14.17
CA ASN A 91 -4.16 -1.33 -14.88
C ASN A 91 -2.77 -1.02 -14.29
N GLY A 92 -2.24 -1.92 -13.45
CA GLY A 92 -0.93 -1.78 -12.80
C GLY A 92 -0.94 -0.90 -11.55
N ILE A 93 0.23 -0.40 -11.15
CA ILE A 93 0.39 0.41 -9.93
C ILE A 93 1.21 1.65 -10.26
N ASP A 94 0.63 2.83 -10.10
CA ASP A 94 1.32 4.11 -10.29
C ASP A 94 2.06 4.54 -9.03
N VAL A 95 1.46 4.30 -7.85
CA VAL A 95 2.07 4.57 -6.55
C VAL A 95 1.90 3.39 -5.63
N TYR A 96 3.00 2.88 -5.08
CA TYR A 96 2.97 1.89 -4.01
C TYR A 96 3.51 2.51 -2.71
N PHE A 97 2.62 2.74 -1.74
CA PHE A 97 3.04 3.18 -0.41
C PHE A 97 3.50 1.97 0.43
N GLU A 98 4.82 1.89 0.64
CA GLU A 98 5.51 0.74 1.22
C GLU A 98 5.74 0.90 2.73
N ASN A 99 5.15 -0.01 3.52
CA ASN A 99 5.23 -0.07 4.98
C ASN A 99 5.82 -1.39 5.50
N VAL A 100 5.92 -2.41 4.65
CA VAL A 100 6.17 -3.81 4.99
C VAL A 100 7.48 -4.34 4.45
N GLY A 101 7.73 -4.23 3.15
CA GLY A 101 8.84 -4.90 2.48
C GLY A 101 8.57 -6.38 2.19
N GLY A 102 9.65 -7.14 1.94
CA GLY A 102 9.59 -8.60 1.71
C GLY A 102 8.58 -8.99 0.63
N ALA A 103 7.75 -10.00 0.92
CA ALA A 103 6.77 -10.54 -0.02
C ALA A 103 5.78 -9.50 -0.58
N HIS A 104 5.52 -8.40 0.14
CA HIS A 104 4.66 -7.32 -0.39
C HIS A 104 5.37 -6.55 -1.50
N LEU A 105 6.64 -6.21 -1.29
CA LEU A 105 7.45 -5.52 -2.28
C LEU A 105 7.70 -6.42 -3.50
N ASP A 106 8.02 -7.70 -3.27
CA ASP A 106 8.18 -8.69 -4.33
C ASP A 106 6.92 -8.83 -5.19
N ALA A 107 5.73 -8.85 -4.56
CA ALA A 107 4.47 -8.93 -5.29
C ALA A 107 4.13 -7.64 -6.06
N ALA A 108 4.48 -6.47 -5.52
CA ALA A 108 4.15 -5.18 -6.11
C ALA A 108 5.06 -4.80 -7.28
N LEU A 109 6.36 -5.10 -7.20
CA LEU A 109 7.35 -4.68 -8.21
C LEU A 109 6.99 -5.06 -9.66
N PRO A 110 6.55 -6.30 -9.97
CA PRO A 110 6.16 -6.70 -11.32
C PRO A 110 4.82 -6.07 -11.80
N ARG A 111 4.10 -5.41 -10.90
CA ARG A 111 2.83 -4.72 -11.18
C ARG A 111 2.99 -3.21 -11.35
N MET A 112 4.17 -2.67 -11.05
CA MET A 112 4.42 -1.24 -11.17
C MET A 112 4.33 -0.78 -12.63
N ASN A 113 3.64 0.33 -12.85
CA ASN A 113 3.60 0.99 -14.14
C ASN A 113 4.94 1.67 -14.45
N LEU A 114 5.18 1.92 -15.74
CA LEU A 114 6.31 2.73 -16.16
C LEU A 114 6.24 4.11 -15.48
N ARG A 115 7.32 4.52 -14.82
CA ARG A 115 7.40 5.75 -13.98
C ARG A 115 6.56 5.67 -12.69
N GLY A 116 6.17 4.48 -12.27
CA GLY A 116 5.60 4.26 -10.95
C GLY A 116 6.57 4.65 -9.83
N ARG A 117 6.04 4.99 -8.66
CA ARG A 117 6.82 5.47 -7.51
C ARG A 117 6.52 4.64 -6.27
N ILE A 118 7.55 4.38 -5.47
CA ILE A 118 7.44 3.62 -4.24
C ILE A 118 7.97 4.48 -3.07
N PRO A 119 7.14 5.35 -2.46
CA PRO A 119 7.50 5.98 -1.20
C PRO A 119 7.65 4.91 -0.10
N VAL A 120 8.89 4.66 0.32
CA VAL A 120 9.22 3.69 1.38
C VAL A 120 9.13 4.37 2.74
N CYS A 121 8.07 4.08 3.48
CA CYS A 121 7.86 4.54 4.85
C CYS A 121 8.55 3.63 5.87
N GLY A 122 8.61 2.33 5.60
CA GLY A 122 9.23 1.35 6.48
C GLY A 122 9.21 -0.06 5.91
N MET A 123 9.94 -0.97 6.54
CA MET A 123 10.03 -2.38 6.16
C MET A 123 9.76 -3.28 7.37
N ILE A 124 8.56 -3.18 7.96
CA ILE A 124 8.27 -3.83 9.26
C ILE A 124 8.48 -5.35 9.24
N SER A 125 8.43 -6.01 8.08
CA SER A 125 8.66 -7.45 7.99
C SER A 125 10.11 -7.85 8.30
N THR A 126 11.07 -6.92 8.19
CA THR A 126 12.50 -7.21 8.39
C THR A 126 13.01 -6.78 9.77
N TYR A 127 12.22 -6.01 10.54
CA TYR A 127 12.71 -5.37 11.77
C TYR A 127 13.08 -6.36 12.88
N ASN A 128 12.52 -7.57 12.85
CA ASN A 128 12.81 -8.61 13.84
C ASN A 128 13.90 -9.61 13.41
N GLY A 129 14.64 -9.33 12.33
CA GLY A 129 15.85 -10.08 11.95
C GLY A 129 15.66 -11.26 10.98
N ASP A 130 14.43 -11.69 10.73
CA ASP A 130 14.12 -12.84 9.86
C ASP A 130 13.60 -12.44 8.45
N GLY A 131 13.77 -11.17 8.08
CA GLY A 131 13.24 -10.65 6.83
C GLY A 131 14.05 -11.10 5.62
N GLU A 132 13.42 -11.82 4.69
CA GLU A 132 14.02 -12.09 3.38
C GLU A 132 14.17 -10.79 2.57
N GLY A 133 15.32 -10.62 1.93
CA GLY A 133 15.57 -9.51 1.01
C GLY A 133 14.69 -9.57 -0.23
N VAL A 134 14.54 -8.43 -0.90
CA VAL A 134 13.75 -8.30 -2.15
C VAL A 134 14.36 -9.18 -3.23
N LYS A 135 13.56 -10.06 -3.84
CA LYS A 135 14.05 -11.09 -4.77
C LYS A 135 14.06 -10.65 -6.23
N ASN A 136 13.41 -9.52 -6.54
CA ASN A 136 13.22 -9.01 -7.89
C ASN A 136 13.66 -7.55 -8.06
N LEU A 137 14.59 -7.07 -7.22
CA LEU A 137 15.09 -5.70 -7.28
C LEU A 137 16.01 -5.44 -8.49
N PHE A 138 16.66 -6.49 -9.01
CA PHE A 138 17.49 -6.44 -10.21
C PHE A 138 17.12 -7.64 -11.09
N SER A 139 16.72 -7.36 -12.33
CA SER A 139 16.56 -8.36 -13.39
C SER A 139 17.93 -8.88 -13.83
#